data_AF-A0A925KCP3-F1
#
_entry.id   AF-A0A925KCP3-F1
#
_cell.length_a   1.000
_cell.length_b   1.000
_cell.length_c   1.000
_cell.angle_alpha   90.00
_cell.angle_beta   90.00
_cell.angle_gamma   90.00
#
_symmetry.space_group_name_H-M   'P 1'
#
loop_
_entity.id
_entity.type
_entity.pdbx_description
1 polymer ?
#
loop_
_entity_poly.entity_id
_entity_poly.type
_entity_poly.pdbx_seq_one_letter_code
_entity_poly.pdbx_strand_id
1 'polypeptide(L)'
;MNLVSAIEWAEGYNRRGLYSPIGVAFHWLMAALMVFQLAHGWYLHWQPAGGDKYVGYQTHTQVGLTIMILGTLRFFWHRQLSGPGNVDAASLAGRASALLQAWFYVSFFALP
;
A
#
# COMPACT_ATOMS: atom_id res chain seq x y z
N MET A 1 -16.49 16.88 -6.93
CA MET A 1 -15.73 16.35 -8.08
C MET A 1 -16.26 14.94 -8.34
N ASN A 2 -16.62 14.60 -9.59
CA ASN A 2 -17.04 13.23 -9.92
C ASN A 2 -15.81 12.33 -10.20
N LEU A 3 -16.00 11.03 -10.38
CA LEU A 3 -14.88 10.09 -10.57
C LEU A 3 -14.03 10.43 -11.82
N VAL A 4 -14.67 10.72 -12.95
CA VAL A 4 -13.97 11.05 -14.20
C VAL A 4 -13.08 12.28 -14.04
N SER A 5 -13.64 13.37 -13.49
CA SER A 5 -12.86 14.60 -13.22
C SER A 5 -11.73 14.38 -12.22
N ALA A 6 -11.88 13.46 -11.26
CA ALA A 6 -10.81 13.09 -10.34
C ALA A 6 -9.65 12.36 -11.04
N ILE A 7 -9.97 11.45 -11.96
CA ILE A 7 -8.97 10.71 -12.76
C ILE A 7 -8.22 11.69 -13.67
N GLU A 8 -8.93 12.55 -14.40
CA GLU A 8 -8.32 13.54 -15.29
C GLU A 8 -7.38 14.50 -14.54
N TRP A 9 -7.80 14.96 -13.37
CA TRP A 9 -6.98 15.77 -12.48
C TRP A 9 -5.72 15.03 -12.03
N ALA A 10 -5.84 13.76 -11.64
CA ALA A 10 -4.73 12.93 -11.21
C ALA A 10 -3.74 12.66 -12.35
N GLU A 11 -4.23 12.41 -13.56
CA GLU A 11 -3.40 12.24 -14.76
C GLU A 11 -2.59 13.49 -15.11
N GLY A 12 -3.08 14.68 -14.75
CA GLY A 12 -2.33 15.92 -14.84
C GLY A 12 -1.01 15.89 -14.05
N TYR A 13 -0.93 15.15 -12.94
CA TYR A 13 0.31 14.95 -12.20
C TYR A 13 1.24 13.96 -12.91
N ASN A 14 0.71 12.83 -13.40
CA ASN A 14 1.51 11.81 -14.07
C ASN A 14 2.20 12.34 -15.32
N ARG A 15 1.51 13.20 -16.10
CA ARG A 15 2.09 13.89 -17.26
C ARG A 15 3.28 14.79 -16.91
N ARG A 16 3.33 15.29 -15.67
CA ARG A 16 4.47 16.06 -15.14
C ARG A 16 5.53 15.18 -14.48
N GLY A 17 5.39 13.85 -14.54
CA GLY A 17 6.30 12.90 -13.90
C GLY A 17 6.11 12.75 -12.39
N LEU A 18 4.92 13.09 -11.87
CA LEU A 18 4.60 13.04 -10.44
C LEU A 18 3.42 12.10 -10.16
N TYR A 19 3.42 11.45 -9.00
CA TYR A 19 2.22 10.75 -8.53
C TYR A 19 1.16 11.75 -8.03
N SER A 20 -0.11 11.39 -8.19
CA SER A 20 -1.21 12.20 -7.66
C SER A 20 -1.21 12.21 -6.12
N PRO A 21 -1.65 13.31 -5.47
CA PRO A 21 -1.72 13.40 -4.01
C PRO A 21 -2.50 12.26 -3.34
N ILE A 22 -3.56 11.77 -3.99
CA ILE A 22 -4.34 10.60 -3.52
C ILE A 22 -3.46 9.35 -3.49
N GLY A 23 -2.70 9.09 -4.56
CA GLY A 23 -1.79 7.94 -4.61
C GLY A 23 -0.67 8.01 -3.57
N VAL A 24 -0.13 9.20 -3.33
CA VAL A 24 0.88 9.47 -2.30
C VAL A 24 0.32 9.26 -0.90
N ALA A 25 -0.90 9.74 -0.63
CA ALA A 25 -1.58 9.54 0.65
C ALA A 25 -1.81 8.06 0.97
N PHE A 26 -2.33 7.28 0.01
CA PHE A 26 -2.46 5.82 0.17
C PHE A 26 -1.13 5.17 0.50
N HIS A 27 -0.05 5.53 -0.22
CA HIS A 27 1.27 4.95 -0.01
C HIS A 27 1.79 5.20 1.41
N TRP A 28 1.79 6.46 1.87
CA TRP A 28 2.34 6.81 3.18
C TRP A 28 1.48 6.32 4.35
N LEU A 29 0.15 6.32 4.19
CA LEU A 29 -0.74 5.74 5.19
C LEU A 29 -0.47 4.23 5.35
N MET A 30 -0.38 3.50 4.23
CA MET A 30 -0.06 2.07 4.26
C MET A 30 1.36 1.83 4.81
N ALA A 31 2.34 2.64 4.45
CA ALA A 31 3.70 2.51 4.95
C ALA A 31 3.74 2.67 6.49
N ALA A 32 3.06 3.67 7.03
CA ALA A 32 2.97 3.87 8.48
C ALA A 32 2.30 2.68 9.20
N LEU A 33 1.18 2.19 8.66
CA LEU A 33 0.51 1.00 9.19
C LEU A 33 1.37 -0.25 9.09
N MET A 34 2.12 -0.43 8.01
CA MET A 34 3.03 -1.56 7.84
C MET A 34 4.18 -1.53 8.86
N VAL A 35 4.78 -0.35 9.09
CA VAL A 35 5.81 -0.18 10.13
C VAL A 35 5.25 -0.51 11.50
N PHE A 36 4.06 0.01 11.82
CA PHE A 36 3.35 -0.36 13.05
C PHE A 36 3.11 -1.87 13.15
N GLN A 37 2.60 -2.50 12.08
CA GLN A 37 2.26 -3.92 12.04
C GLN A 37 3.49 -4.80 12.33
N LEU A 38 4.62 -4.49 11.70
CA LEU A 38 5.89 -5.21 11.90
C LEU A 38 6.44 -5.00 13.31
N ALA A 39 6.49 -3.74 13.79
CA ALA A 39 6.97 -3.42 15.12
C ALA A 39 6.09 -4.06 16.21
N HIS A 40 4.77 -3.99 16.05
CA HIS A 40 3.80 -4.58 16.97
C HIS A 40 3.88 -6.11 16.94
N GLY A 41 3.95 -6.74 15.77
CA GLY A 41 4.15 -8.19 15.65
C GLY A 41 5.44 -8.66 16.34
N TRP A 42 6.53 -7.91 16.17
CA TRP A 42 7.80 -8.19 16.84
C TRP A 42 7.69 -8.01 18.37
N TYR A 43 7.00 -6.99 18.83
CA TYR A 43 6.71 -6.78 20.25
C TYR A 43 5.89 -7.94 20.86
N LEU A 44 4.85 -8.40 20.16
CA LEU A 44 4.00 -9.51 20.62
C LEU A 44 4.78 -10.83 20.73
N HIS A 45 5.81 -11.03 19.90
CA HIS A 45 6.67 -12.20 20.00
C HIS A 45 7.28 -12.34 21.41
N TRP A 46 7.68 -11.23 22.03
CA TRP A 46 8.27 -11.19 23.38
C TRP A 46 7.26 -11.24 24.54
N GLN A 47 5.96 -11.08 24.26
CA GLN A 47 4.95 -11.14 25.32
C GLN A 47 4.75 -12.58 25.81
N PRO A 48 4.54 -12.79 27.12
CA PRO A 48 4.14 -14.10 27.64
C PRO A 48 2.76 -14.49 27.13
N ALA A 49 2.46 -15.79 27.15
CA ALA A 49 1.11 -16.25 26.83
C ALA A 49 0.11 -15.70 27.87
N GLY A 50 -1.02 -15.15 27.41
CA GLY A 50 -2.03 -14.55 28.28
C GLY A 50 -3.03 -13.69 27.52
N GLY A 51 -3.94 -13.06 28.26
CA GLY A 51 -5.01 -12.21 27.72
C GLY A 51 -4.46 -11.03 26.92
N ASP A 52 -3.42 -10.36 27.42
CA ASP A 52 -2.82 -9.21 26.74
C ASP A 52 -2.22 -9.58 25.38
N LYS A 53 -1.54 -10.73 25.30
CA LYS A 53 -1.01 -11.24 24.03
C LYS A 53 -2.14 -11.59 23.05
N TYR A 54 -3.24 -12.15 23.55
CA TYR A 54 -4.42 -12.43 22.73
C TYR A 54 -5.04 -11.15 22.15
N VAL A 55 -5.29 -10.14 22.98
CA VAL A 55 -5.81 -8.83 22.54
C VAL A 55 -4.84 -8.18 21.56
N GLY A 56 -3.54 -8.27 21.81
CA GLY A 56 -2.51 -7.81 20.88
C GLY A 56 -2.62 -8.45 19.50
N TYR A 57 -2.80 -9.78 19.41
CA TYR A 57 -3.02 -10.43 18.12
C TYR A 57 -4.33 -10.00 17.45
N GLN A 58 -5.40 -9.72 18.22
CA GLN A 58 -6.62 -9.16 17.63
C GLN A 58 -6.34 -7.80 16.96
N THR A 59 -5.60 -6.91 17.63
CA THR A 59 -5.18 -5.62 17.05
C THR A 59 -4.32 -5.83 15.81
N HIS A 60 -3.33 -6.73 15.85
CA HIS A 60 -2.48 -7.06 14.71
C HIS A 60 -3.33 -7.50 13.50
N THR A 61 -4.27 -8.44 13.69
CA THR A 61 -5.15 -8.90 12.60
C THR A 61 -6.05 -7.79 12.07
N GLN A 62 -6.60 -6.92 12.92
CA GLN A 62 -7.44 -5.79 12.49
C GLN A 62 -6.67 -4.76 11.67
N VAL A 63 -5.44 -4.44 12.07
CA VAL A 63 -4.57 -3.55 11.29
C VAL A 63 -4.15 -4.19 9.98
N GLY A 64 -3.82 -5.49 10.01
CA GLY A 64 -3.55 -6.30 8.82
C GLY A 64 -4.67 -6.25 7.78
N LEU A 65 -5.90 -6.52 8.22
CA LEU A 65 -7.11 -6.38 7.40
C LEU A 65 -7.28 -4.95 6.85
N THR A 66 -7.01 -3.94 7.67
CA THR A 66 -7.07 -2.53 7.24
C THR A 66 -6.06 -2.23 6.14
N ILE A 67 -4.83 -2.73 6.25
CA ILE A 67 -3.79 -2.61 5.22
C ILE A 67 -4.24 -3.30 3.93
N MET A 68 -4.83 -4.50 4.00
CA MET A 68 -5.34 -5.22 2.83
C MET A 68 -6.44 -4.43 2.09
N ILE A 69 -7.39 -3.85 2.84
CA ILE A 69 -8.45 -3.00 2.27
C ILE A 69 -7.85 -1.75 1.61
N LEU A 70 -6.96 -1.03 2.29
CA LEU A 70 -6.29 0.13 1.73
C LEU A 70 -5.45 -0.21 0.49
N GLY A 71 -4.76 -1.36 0.51
CA GLY A 71 -4.00 -1.88 -0.62
C GLY A 71 -4.89 -2.19 -1.81
N THR A 72 -6.08 -2.74 -1.58
CA THR A 72 -7.10 -3.00 -2.59
C THR A 72 -7.62 -1.70 -3.20
N LEU A 73 -7.95 -0.70 -2.38
CA LEU A 73 -8.39 0.62 -2.85
C LEU A 73 -7.28 1.32 -3.64
N ARG A 74 -6.03 1.27 -3.15
CA ARG A 74 -4.86 1.81 -3.85
C ARG A 74 -4.64 1.11 -5.18
N PHE A 75 -4.82 -0.20 -5.26
CA PHE A 75 -4.75 -0.97 -6.49
C PHE A 75 -5.77 -0.47 -7.51
N PHE A 76 -7.04 -0.38 -7.13
CA PHE A 76 -8.09 0.10 -8.03
C PHE A 76 -7.88 1.56 -8.46
N TRP A 77 -7.38 2.42 -7.57
CA TRP A 77 -7.00 3.79 -7.92
C TRP A 77 -5.86 3.81 -8.94
N HIS A 78 -4.78 3.08 -8.68
CA HIS A 78 -3.62 3.04 -9.56
C HIS A 78 -3.96 2.46 -10.94
N ARG A 79 -4.83 1.45 -11.02
CA ARG A 79 -5.26 0.84 -12.28
C ARG A 79 -6.05 1.77 -13.20
N GLN A 80 -6.60 2.86 -12.66
CA GLN A 80 -7.31 3.88 -13.44
C GLN A 80 -6.37 4.95 -14.02
N LEU A 81 -5.09 4.95 -13.63
CA LEU A 81 -4.12 5.99 -13.97
C LEU A 81 -2.96 5.42 -14.77
N SER A 82 -2.46 6.22 -15.71
CA SER A 82 -1.19 5.99 -16.37
C SER A 82 -0.04 6.17 -15.36
N GLY A 83 1.06 5.44 -15.53
CA GLY A 83 2.25 5.67 -14.74
C GLY A 83 2.85 7.06 -15.01
N PRO A 84 3.65 7.63 -14.08
CA PRO A 84 4.41 8.85 -14.35
C PRO A 84 5.27 8.73 -15.61
N GLY A 85 5.18 9.71 -16.52
CA GLY A 85 5.80 9.63 -17.85
C GLY A 85 7.33 9.72 -17.88
N ASN A 86 7.97 9.91 -16.73
CA ASN A 86 9.42 9.98 -16.56
C ASN A 86 10.06 8.63 -16.20
N VAL A 87 9.28 7.53 -16.17
CA VAL A 87 9.77 6.19 -15.81
C VAL A 87 10.04 5.37 -17.07
N ASP A 88 11.27 4.92 -17.26
CA ASP A 88 11.59 3.89 -18.24
C ASP A 88 11.23 2.50 -17.69
N ALA A 89 10.04 2.02 -18.06
CA ALA A 89 9.52 0.73 -17.63
C ALA A 89 10.30 -0.47 -18.21
N ALA A 90 10.99 -0.30 -19.34
CA ALA A 90 11.75 -1.37 -19.98
C ALA A 90 13.13 -1.58 -19.34
N SER A 91 13.66 -0.55 -18.67
CA SER A 91 14.90 -0.65 -17.90
C SER A 91 14.84 -1.77 -16.85
N LEU A 92 16.03 -2.26 -16.44
CA LEU A 92 16.14 -3.24 -15.36
C LEU A 92 15.45 -2.75 -14.07
N ALA A 93 15.65 -1.48 -13.73
CA ALA A 93 15.04 -0.86 -12.56
C ALA A 93 13.51 -0.80 -12.67
N GLY A 94 12.98 -0.45 -13.86
CA GLY A 94 11.54 -0.46 -14.14
C GLY A 94 10.92 -1.85 -13.97
N ARG A 95 11.56 -2.89 -14.52
CA ARG A 95 11.11 -4.28 -14.38
C ARG A 95 11.18 -4.78 -12.93
N ALA A 96 12.25 -4.44 -12.21
CA ALA A 96 12.40 -4.78 -10.79
C ALA A 96 11.31 -4.11 -9.93
N SER A 97 11.01 -2.83 -10.21
CA SER A 97 9.91 -2.11 -9.55
C SER A 97 8.56 -2.76 -9.80
N ALA A 98 8.27 -3.17 -11.05
CA ALA A 98 7.03 -3.85 -11.39
C ALA A 98 6.90 -5.21 -10.68
N LEU A 99 8.00 -5.96 -10.58
CA LEU A 99 8.04 -7.22 -9.84
C LEU A 99 7.77 -7.01 -8.35
N LEU A 100 8.44 -6.03 -7.73
CA LEU A 100 8.22 -5.71 -6.31
C LEU A 100 6.79 -5.25 -6.06
N GLN A 101 6.22 -4.42 -6.94
CA GLN A 101 4.84 -4.00 -6.85
C GLN A 101 3.88 -5.20 -6.91
N ALA A 102 4.09 -6.13 -7.85
CA ALA A 102 3.29 -7.35 -7.94
C ALA A 102 3.44 -8.22 -6.68
N TRP A 103 4.67 -8.39 -6.18
CA TRP A 103 4.95 -9.11 -4.94
C TRP A 103 4.19 -8.52 -3.76
N PHE A 104 4.29 -7.20 -3.53
CA PHE A 104 3.60 -6.53 -2.43
C PHE A 104 2.09 -6.70 -2.51
N TYR A 105 1.50 -6.56 -3.71
CA TYR A 105 0.07 -6.78 -3.87
C TYR A 105 -0.34 -8.21 -3.52
N VAL A 106 0.42 -9.22 -3.94
CA VAL A 106 0.15 -10.62 -3.57
C VAL A 106 0.29 -10.81 -2.06
N SER A 107 1.34 -10.24 -1.44
CA SER A 107 1.58 -10.36 0.00
C SER A 107 0.44 -9.79 0.84
N PHE A 108 -0.20 -8.69 0.43
CA PHE A 108 -1.32 -8.11 1.19
C PHE A 108 -2.52 -9.04 1.34
N PHE A 109 -2.72 -9.98 0.42
CA PHE A 109 -3.80 -10.98 0.50
C PHE A 109 -3.34 -12.30 1.09
N ALA A 110 -2.06 -12.65 0.92
CA ALA A 110 -1.50 -13.88 1.47
C ALA A 110 -1.23 -13.78 2.98
N LEU A 111 -0.89 -12.58 3.46
CA LEU A 111 -0.44 -12.31 4.83
C LEU A 111 -1.10 -11.06 5.41
N PRO A 112 -2.44 -11.03 5.58
CA PRO A 112 -3.09 -9.94 6.30
C PRO A 112 -2.77 -10.01 7.80
#